data_AF-A0A937BNA3-F1
#
_entry.id   AF-A0A937BNA3-F1
#
_cell.length_a   1.000
_cell.length_b   1.000
_cell.length_c   1.000
_cell.angle_alpha   90.00
_cell.angle_beta   90.00
_cell.angle_gamma   90.00
#
_symmetry.space_group_name_H-M   'P 1'
#
loop_
_entity.id
_entity.type
_entity.pdbx_description
1 polymer ?
#
loop_
_entity_poly.entity_id
_entity_poly.type
_entity_poly.pdbx_seq_one_letter_code
_entity_poly.pdbx_strand_id
1 'polypeptide(L)'
;MKFKEIAAVGLILLLALGLAFVGGKRYQLSRKALGHYYDRILVQGDRPQEDFLLVLELSRVEQALTGKYSHFYDARLWWRGQVYRRRDAFSSLSHEIQTGKLFSQIASRSEKESTQERVDLTFHMDQKTIHLVLTGLESDFIVKNRLEYLRFLSVGQARLTLDEKTFAGQAVVDKVASTDVSESSAQGMDHIRRTNHSLMLWDEAHNFYGIDQSIVPTPNPRYPPHCWVLLKDHAKGSLRKGFKANVQVNKDPLGTPTLWKIEIPYLDGPKLTLKFVGELSRAGDVTGRVAGEVQDGRGIRKVVGYGSYDDIF
;
A
#
# COMPACT_ATOMS: atom_id res chain seq x y z
N MET A 1 -38.71 42.18 -41.03
CA MET A 1 -37.35 42.24 -40.42
C MET A 1 -37.29 41.55 -39.06
N LYS A 2 -38.17 41.89 -38.10
CA LYS A 2 -38.12 41.42 -36.70
C LYS A 2 -38.09 39.89 -36.47
N PHE A 3 -38.74 39.09 -37.33
CA PHE A 3 -38.78 37.64 -37.14
C PHE A 3 -37.43 36.94 -37.39
N LYS A 4 -36.63 37.44 -38.34
CA LYS A 4 -35.29 36.89 -38.63
C LYS A 4 -34.30 37.17 -37.49
N GLU A 5 -34.41 38.33 -36.85
CA GLU A 5 -33.58 38.72 -35.71
C GLU A 5 -33.91 37.90 -34.47
N ILE A 6 -35.19 37.67 -34.18
CA ILE A 6 -35.63 36.82 -33.06
C ILE A 6 -35.18 35.36 -33.28
N ALA A 7 -35.30 34.84 -34.50
CA ALA A 7 -34.83 33.49 -34.82
C ALA A 7 -33.30 33.34 -34.70
N ALA A 8 -32.54 34.37 -35.12
CA ALA A 8 -31.08 34.37 -34.99
C ALA A 8 -30.62 34.41 -33.53
N VAL A 9 -31.24 35.25 -32.69
CA VAL A 9 -30.95 35.31 -31.25
C VAL A 9 -31.33 34.00 -30.56
N GLY A 10 -32.47 33.41 -30.91
CA GLY A 10 -32.89 32.11 -30.38
C GLY A 10 -31.92 30.97 -30.72
N LEU A 11 -31.39 30.95 -31.96
CA LEU A 11 -30.41 29.96 -32.39
C LEU A 11 -29.07 30.11 -31.64
N ILE A 12 -28.61 31.34 -31.43
CA ILE A 12 -27.37 31.62 -30.69
C ILE A 12 -27.50 31.17 -29.23
N LEU A 13 -28.64 31.44 -28.59
CA LEU A 13 -28.92 30.99 -27.21
C LEU A 13 -28.96 29.46 -27.11
N LEU A 14 -29.60 28.78 -28.06
CA LEU A 14 -29.63 27.31 -28.12
C LEU A 14 -28.23 26.71 -28.30
N LEU A 15 -27.38 27.30 -29.15
CA LEU A 15 -26.00 26.87 -29.34
C LEU A 15 -25.15 27.10 -28.08
N ALA A 16 -25.29 28.25 -27.42
CA ALA A 16 -24.59 28.55 -26.17
C ALA A 16 -25.00 27.61 -25.02
N LEU A 17 -26.30 27.31 -24.89
CA LEU A 17 -26.81 26.33 -23.92
C LEU A 17 -26.33 24.92 -24.24
N GLY A 18 -26.29 24.53 -25.52
CA GLY A 18 -25.73 23.25 -25.97
C GLY A 18 -24.25 23.11 -25.62
N LEU A 19 -23.44 24.15 -25.85
CA LEU A 19 -22.03 24.16 -25.48
C LEU A 19 -21.82 24.14 -23.95
N ALA A 20 -22.64 24.89 -23.19
CA ALA A 20 -22.60 24.87 -21.72
C ALA A 20 -23.01 23.49 -21.17
N PHE A 21 -24.00 22.83 -21.76
CA PHE A 21 -24.42 21.48 -21.37
C PHE A 21 -23.36 20.42 -21.70
N VAL A 22 -22.76 20.47 -22.90
CA VAL A 22 -21.66 19.58 -23.29
C VAL A 22 -20.42 19.83 -22.42
N GLY A 23 -20.09 21.10 -22.14
CA GLY A 23 -19.02 21.50 -21.23
C GLY A 23 -19.27 21.02 -19.80
N GLY A 24 -20.49 21.18 -19.29
CA GLY A 24 -20.92 20.70 -17.97
C GLY A 24 -20.92 19.17 -17.87
N LYS A 25 -21.39 18.45 -18.89
CA LYS A 25 -21.31 16.99 -18.94
C LYS A 25 -19.87 16.49 -19.03
N ARG A 26 -19.02 17.11 -19.85
CA ARG A 26 -17.58 16.77 -19.90
C ARG A 26 -16.90 17.04 -18.55
N TYR A 27 -17.26 18.13 -17.88
CA TYR A 27 -16.76 18.47 -16.55
C TYR A 27 -17.25 17.49 -15.46
N GLN A 28 -18.47 16.99 -15.55
CA GLN A 28 -19.00 15.97 -14.65
C GLN A 28 -18.44 14.57 -14.96
N LEU A 29 -18.24 14.23 -16.24
CA LEU A 29 -17.62 12.97 -16.66
C LEU A 29 -16.12 12.93 -16.32
N SER A 30 -15.40 14.05 -16.38
CA SER A 30 -14.01 14.12 -15.87
C SER A 30 -13.90 13.89 -14.36
N ARG A 31 -15.03 13.89 -13.64
CA ARG A 31 -15.10 13.60 -12.19
C ARG A 31 -15.58 12.18 -11.87
N LYS A 32 -16.03 11.39 -12.86
CA LYS A 32 -16.54 10.03 -12.64
C LYS A 32 -15.68 9.01 -13.36
N ALA A 33 -14.93 8.26 -12.55
CA ALA A 33 -14.12 7.08 -12.88
C ALA A 33 -12.92 7.30 -13.80
N LEU A 34 -11.75 6.94 -13.28
CA LEU A 34 -10.47 6.89 -13.95
C LEU A 34 -9.62 5.89 -13.17
N GLY A 35 -9.47 4.64 -13.57
CA GLY A 35 -8.95 3.59 -12.69
C GLY A 35 -7.72 3.98 -11.84
N HIS A 36 -7.76 3.64 -10.55
CA HIS A 36 -6.59 3.72 -9.65
C HIS A 36 -6.15 2.33 -9.26
N TYR A 37 -4.89 2.04 -9.53
CA TYR A 37 -4.24 0.78 -9.20
C TYR A 37 -3.04 1.06 -8.32
N TYR A 38 -2.96 0.39 -7.18
CA TYR A 38 -1.82 0.52 -6.26
C TYR A 38 -1.33 -0.85 -5.81
N ASP A 39 -0.04 -1.11 -6.00
CA ASP A 39 0.62 -2.31 -5.50
C ASP A 39 1.72 -1.90 -4.53
N ARG A 40 1.67 -2.41 -3.30
CA ARG A 40 2.78 -2.34 -2.35
C ARG A 40 3.36 -3.73 -2.15
N ILE A 41 4.63 -3.88 -2.48
CA ILE A 41 5.40 -5.09 -2.23
C ILE A 41 6.35 -4.80 -1.07
N LEU A 42 6.19 -5.52 0.03
CA LEU A 42 7.11 -5.47 1.16
C LEU A 42 7.87 -6.79 1.22
N VAL A 43 9.18 -6.73 1.41
CA VAL A 43 10.02 -7.90 1.61
C VAL A 43 10.93 -7.68 2.80
N GLN A 44 10.86 -8.58 3.77
CA GLN A 44 11.69 -8.60 4.96
C GLN A 44 12.60 -9.82 4.91
N GLY A 45 13.90 -9.66 5.17
CA GLY A 45 14.79 -10.81 5.26
C GLY A 45 14.44 -11.73 6.42
N ASP A 46 14.56 -13.04 6.16
CA ASP A 46 14.04 -14.12 7.02
C ASP A 46 14.91 -14.39 8.25
N ARG A 47 16.18 -13.97 8.21
CA ARG A 47 17.17 -14.27 9.24
C ARG A 47 17.90 -13.01 9.71
N PRO A 48 18.43 -12.98 10.95
CA PRO A 48 19.18 -11.84 11.46
C PRO A 48 20.38 -11.42 10.59
N GLN A 49 21.07 -12.38 9.97
CA GLN A 49 22.17 -12.09 9.04
C GLN A 49 21.73 -11.55 7.67
N GLU A 50 20.44 -11.67 7.35
CA GLU A 50 19.79 -11.24 6.11
C GLU A 50 19.06 -9.91 6.37
N ASP A 51 19.82 -8.96 6.90
CA ASP A 51 19.31 -7.75 7.52
C ASP A 51 18.84 -6.70 6.51
N PHE A 52 17.68 -6.93 5.88
CA PHE A 52 17.10 -6.02 4.91
C PHE A 52 15.58 -5.86 5.04
N LEU A 53 15.09 -4.73 4.54
CA LEU A 53 13.68 -4.42 4.33
C LEU A 53 13.54 -3.67 2.99
N LEU A 54 12.86 -4.28 2.03
CA LEU A 54 12.52 -3.68 0.75
C LEU A 54 11.05 -3.26 0.72
N VAL A 55 10.79 -2.06 0.23
CA VAL A 55 9.45 -1.51 0.00
C VAL A 55 9.39 -1.03 -1.44
N LEU A 56 8.48 -1.60 -2.24
CA LEU A 56 8.13 -1.12 -3.57
C LEU A 56 6.69 -0.62 -3.55
N GLU A 57 6.45 0.61 -3.97
CA GLU A 57 5.12 1.20 -4.07
C GLU A 57 4.89 1.66 -5.51
N LEU A 58 3.85 1.08 -6.13
CA LEU A 58 3.56 1.25 -7.55
C LEU A 58 2.14 1.78 -7.71
N SER A 59 2.02 3.10 -7.90
CA SER A 59 0.73 3.77 -8.10
C SER A 59 0.51 4.07 -9.58
N ARG A 60 -0.68 3.76 -10.08
CA ARG A 60 -1.11 4.03 -11.47
C ARG A 60 -2.48 4.68 -11.43
N VAL A 61 -2.61 5.89 -11.95
CA VAL A 61 -3.84 6.68 -11.92
C VAL A 61 -4.20 7.09 -13.33
N GLU A 62 -5.39 6.75 -13.79
CA GLU A 62 -5.88 7.19 -15.11
C GLU A 62 -6.16 8.70 -15.12
N GLN A 63 -5.94 9.35 -16.26
CA GLN A 63 -6.14 10.77 -16.49
C GLN A 63 -7.34 11.00 -17.43
N ALA A 64 -8.42 11.63 -16.95
CA ALA A 64 -9.70 11.72 -17.69
C ALA A 64 -9.60 12.37 -19.04
N LEU A 65 -8.75 13.38 -19.15
CA LEU A 65 -8.68 14.19 -20.36
C LEU A 65 -7.86 13.52 -21.46
N THR A 66 -6.97 12.59 -21.10
CA THR A 66 -5.99 12.02 -22.02
C THR A 66 -6.17 10.52 -22.24
N GLY A 67 -6.90 9.83 -21.35
CA GLY A 67 -6.97 8.37 -21.31
C GLY A 67 -5.63 7.70 -20.99
N LYS A 68 -4.63 8.48 -20.57
CA LYS A 68 -3.30 7.98 -20.16
C LYS A 68 -3.31 7.65 -18.68
N TYR A 69 -2.39 6.79 -18.26
CA TYR A 69 -2.10 6.52 -16.86
C TYR A 69 -0.87 7.30 -16.43
N SER A 70 -0.96 8.00 -15.31
CA SER A 70 0.17 8.49 -14.54
C SER A 70 0.72 7.36 -13.68
N HIS A 71 1.99 7.03 -13.88
CA HIS A 71 2.70 6.04 -13.08
C HIS A 71 3.61 6.75 -12.09
N PHE A 72 3.60 6.30 -10.84
CA PHE A 72 4.52 6.72 -9.78
C PHE A 72 5.07 5.47 -9.12
N TYR A 73 6.35 5.21 -9.33
CA TYR A 73 7.04 4.07 -8.74
C TYR A 73 8.07 4.57 -7.72
N ASP A 74 7.99 4.07 -6.50
CA ASP A 74 8.95 4.33 -5.43
C ASP A 74 9.51 3.00 -4.93
N ALA A 75 10.83 2.90 -4.90
CA ALA A 75 11.54 1.76 -4.36
C ALA A 75 12.47 2.24 -3.24
N ARG A 76 12.39 1.57 -2.08
CA ARG A 76 13.17 1.88 -0.89
C ARG A 76 13.72 0.58 -0.31
N LEU A 77 15.03 0.52 -0.11
CA LEU A 77 15.69 -0.62 0.53
C LEU A 77 16.44 -0.10 1.75
N TRP A 78 16.14 -0.66 2.90
CA TRP A 78 17.03 -0.62 4.05
C TRP A 78 17.87 -1.90 4.02
N TRP A 79 19.19 -1.78 4.05
CA TRP A 79 20.11 -2.92 4.10
C TRP A 79 21.32 -2.59 4.95
N ARG A 80 21.51 -3.34 6.04
CA ARG A 80 22.66 -3.20 6.96
C ARG A 80 22.88 -1.74 7.42
N GLY A 81 21.80 -1.06 7.79
CA GLY A 81 21.84 0.33 8.25
C GLY A 81 21.93 1.40 7.16
N GLN A 82 22.03 1.04 5.88
CA GLN A 82 22.02 1.98 4.77
C GLN A 82 20.67 1.99 4.06
N VAL A 83 20.26 3.15 3.57
CA VAL A 83 19.00 3.33 2.84
C VAL A 83 19.28 3.71 1.39
N TYR A 84 18.77 2.91 0.48
CA TYR A 84 18.81 3.13 -0.97
C TYR A 84 17.40 3.48 -1.46
N ARG A 85 17.29 4.44 -2.37
CA ARG A 85 15.99 4.91 -2.86
C ARG A 85 16.02 5.19 -4.34
N ARG A 86 14.96 4.82 -5.05
CA ARG A 86 14.73 5.25 -6.43
C ARG A 86 13.27 5.60 -6.65
N ARG A 87 13.04 6.65 -7.44
CA ARG A 87 11.72 7.06 -7.89
C ARG A 87 11.69 7.21 -9.39
N ASP A 88 10.56 6.89 -9.97
CA ASP A 88 10.26 7.17 -11.37
C ASP A 88 8.81 7.64 -11.49
N ALA A 89 8.58 8.62 -12.36
CA ALA A 89 7.26 9.17 -12.63
C ALA A 89 7.14 9.45 -14.13
N PHE A 90 6.12 8.86 -14.75
CA PHE A 90 5.93 8.94 -16.21
C PHE A 90 4.47 8.69 -16.57
N SER A 91 4.15 8.78 -17.86
CA SER A 91 2.81 8.47 -18.36
C SER A 91 2.85 7.37 -19.42
N SER A 92 1.83 6.52 -19.43
CA SER A 92 1.65 5.43 -20.40
C SER A 92 0.20 5.37 -20.89
N LEU A 93 -0.06 4.59 -21.93
CA LEU A 93 -1.41 4.26 -22.38
C LEU A 93 -1.99 3.02 -21.67
N SER A 94 -1.20 2.34 -20.83
CA SER A 94 -1.61 1.14 -20.10
C SER A 94 -1.47 1.34 -18.60
N HIS A 95 -2.39 0.76 -17.82
CA HIS A 95 -2.30 0.72 -16.36
C HIS A 95 -1.33 -0.34 -15.85
N GLU A 96 -0.85 -1.25 -16.69
CA GLU A 96 0.07 -2.31 -16.28
C GLU A 96 1.43 -1.76 -15.80
N ILE A 97 2.14 -2.53 -14.97
CA ILE A 97 3.50 -2.16 -14.57
C ILE A 97 4.41 -2.20 -15.82
N GLN A 98 5.25 -1.18 -16.01
CA GLN A 98 6.03 -0.97 -17.25
C GLN A 98 7.52 -1.24 -17.02
N THR A 99 8.16 -1.89 -18.00
CA THR A 99 9.62 -2.05 -18.10
C THR A 99 10.28 -0.80 -18.71
N GLY A 100 11.61 -0.67 -18.59
CA GLY A 100 12.40 0.44 -19.15
C GLY A 100 12.46 1.71 -18.30
N LYS A 101 11.99 1.64 -17.04
CA LYS A 101 11.89 2.75 -16.08
C LYS A 101 12.58 2.37 -14.77
N LEU A 102 11.84 2.25 -13.68
CA LEU A 102 12.35 1.63 -12.44
C LEU A 102 12.83 0.20 -12.72
N PHE A 103 12.00 -0.58 -13.43
CA PHE A 103 12.25 -1.98 -13.73
C PHE A 103 12.92 -2.15 -15.09
N SER A 104 13.96 -2.97 -15.15
CA SER A 104 14.55 -3.46 -16.40
C SER A 104 13.86 -4.72 -16.91
N GLN A 105 13.31 -5.55 -16.01
CA GLN A 105 12.54 -6.75 -16.34
C GLN A 105 11.38 -6.95 -15.37
N ILE A 106 10.26 -7.42 -15.91
CA ILE A 106 9.08 -7.81 -15.16
C ILE A 106 8.53 -9.08 -15.81
N ALA A 107 8.34 -10.13 -15.04
CA ALA A 107 7.52 -11.27 -15.41
C ALA A 107 6.57 -11.61 -14.26
N SER A 108 5.28 -11.51 -14.52
CA SER A 108 4.26 -12.09 -13.64
C SER A 108 3.65 -13.30 -14.32
N ARG A 109 3.50 -14.39 -13.59
CA ARG A 109 2.78 -15.58 -14.04
C ARG A 109 1.85 -16.03 -12.93
N SER A 110 0.57 -16.16 -13.25
CA SER A 110 -0.29 -17.09 -12.52
C SER A 110 0.20 -18.49 -12.88
N GLU A 111 0.57 -19.27 -11.86
CA GLU A 111 0.94 -20.67 -12.10
C GLU A 111 -0.32 -21.39 -12.61
N LYS A 112 -0.21 -22.03 -13.78
CA LYS A 112 -1.31 -22.39 -14.69
C LYS A 112 -2.46 -23.23 -14.08
N GLU A 113 -2.34 -23.67 -12.83
CA GLU A 113 -3.33 -24.49 -12.11
C GLU A 113 -3.43 -24.13 -10.62
N SER A 114 -2.83 -23.02 -10.16
CA SER A 114 -2.84 -22.63 -8.75
C SER A 114 -3.41 -21.22 -8.55
N THR A 115 -4.01 -20.99 -7.39
CA THR A 115 -4.38 -19.65 -6.89
C THR A 115 -3.14 -18.82 -6.49
N GLN A 116 -1.94 -19.26 -6.85
CA GLN A 116 -0.68 -18.65 -6.44
C GLN A 116 -0.10 -17.81 -7.57
N GLU A 117 0.28 -16.58 -7.22
CA GLU A 117 0.97 -15.66 -8.11
C GLU A 117 2.49 -15.77 -7.90
N ARG A 118 3.23 -15.78 -9.02
CA ARG A 118 4.68 -15.57 -9.02
C ARG A 118 4.99 -14.22 -9.67
N VAL A 119 5.84 -13.45 -9.00
CA VAL A 119 6.32 -12.15 -9.49
C VAL A 119 7.84 -12.17 -9.56
N ASP A 120 8.38 -11.75 -10.70
CA ASP A 120 9.83 -11.77 -10.99
C ASP A 120 10.21 -10.38 -11.54
N LEU A 121 11.07 -9.66 -10.81
CA LEU A 121 11.39 -8.26 -11.03
C LEU A 121 12.89 -8.03 -11.03
N THR A 122 13.39 -7.30 -12.03
CA THR A 122 14.75 -6.75 -12.02
C THR A 122 14.67 -5.23 -12.06
N PHE A 123 15.36 -4.56 -11.14
CA PHE A 123 15.44 -3.10 -11.08
C PHE A 123 16.78 -2.64 -10.52
N HIS A 124 17.11 -1.38 -10.75
CA HIS A 124 18.37 -0.79 -10.28
C HIS A 124 18.07 0.33 -9.29
N MET A 125 18.78 0.38 -8.17
CA MET A 125 18.71 1.49 -7.22
C MET A 125 20.11 1.98 -6.94
N ASP A 126 20.40 3.24 -7.30
CA ASP A 126 21.75 3.77 -7.30
C ASP A 126 22.71 2.86 -8.10
N GLN A 127 23.75 2.33 -7.47
CA GLN A 127 24.72 1.40 -8.07
C GLN A 127 24.37 -0.09 -7.82
N LYS A 128 23.19 -0.38 -7.28
CA LYS A 128 22.75 -1.75 -6.95
C LYS A 128 21.81 -2.28 -8.02
N THR A 129 22.07 -3.50 -8.47
CA THR A 129 21.10 -4.28 -9.26
C THR A 129 20.40 -5.25 -8.33
N ILE A 130 19.07 -5.21 -8.33
CA ILE A 130 18.22 -6.01 -7.48
C ILE A 130 17.38 -6.91 -8.37
N HIS A 131 17.44 -8.21 -8.09
CA HIS A 131 16.56 -9.20 -8.70
C HIS A 131 15.71 -9.82 -7.60
N LEU A 132 14.40 -9.64 -7.70
CA LEU A 132 13.42 -10.07 -6.71
C LEU A 132 12.47 -11.10 -7.33
N VAL A 133 12.38 -12.27 -6.70
CA VAL A 133 11.41 -13.30 -7.04
C VAL A 133 10.49 -13.53 -5.86
N LEU A 134 9.19 -13.38 -6.06
CA LEU A 134 8.13 -13.69 -5.10
C LEU A 134 7.43 -14.99 -5.51
N THR A 135 7.13 -15.84 -4.54
CA THR A 135 6.49 -17.15 -4.75
C THR A 135 5.49 -17.44 -3.63
N GLY A 136 4.52 -18.31 -3.90
CA GLY A 136 3.51 -18.69 -2.91
C GLY A 136 2.61 -17.53 -2.48
N LEU A 137 2.39 -16.55 -3.37
CA LEU A 137 1.47 -15.44 -3.10
C LEU A 137 0.05 -15.93 -3.30
N GLU A 138 -0.57 -16.36 -2.21
CA GLU A 138 -1.99 -16.69 -2.14
C GLU A 138 -2.73 -15.39 -1.81
N SER A 139 -3.82 -15.05 -2.50
CA SER A 139 -4.65 -13.87 -2.17
C SER A 139 -5.38 -14.05 -0.82
N ASP A 140 -4.59 -14.09 0.25
CA ASP A 140 -4.91 -14.59 1.59
C ASP A 140 -6.02 -13.78 2.27
N PHE A 141 -6.01 -12.47 2.06
CA PHE A 141 -6.88 -11.57 2.81
C PHE A 141 -7.57 -10.56 1.91
N ILE A 142 -8.89 -10.67 1.79
CA ILE A 142 -9.72 -9.58 1.27
C ILE A 142 -9.92 -8.57 2.41
N VAL A 143 -9.29 -7.40 2.28
CA VAL A 143 -9.37 -6.33 3.28
C VAL A 143 -10.62 -5.50 3.08
N LYS A 144 -10.93 -5.14 1.83
CA LYS A 144 -12.15 -4.41 1.44
C LYS A 144 -12.64 -4.93 0.09
N ASN A 145 -13.95 -5.14 -0.03
CA ASN A 145 -14.61 -5.62 -1.24
C ASN A 145 -15.89 -4.81 -1.47
N ARG A 146 -15.80 -3.80 -2.32
CA ARG A 146 -16.93 -2.98 -2.80
C ARG A 146 -16.88 -2.92 -4.31
N LEU A 147 -18.01 -2.59 -4.95
CA LEU A 147 -18.10 -2.49 -6.41
C LEU A 147 -17.05 -1.54 -6.99
N GLU A 148 -16.76 -0.45 -6.29
CA GLU A 148 -15.82 0.57 -6.76
C GLU A 148 -14.37 0.29 -6.34
N TYR A 149 -14.16 -0.65 -5.40
CA TYR A 149 -12.89 -0.78 -4.67
C TYR A 149 -12.66 -2.18 -4.12
N LEU A 150 -11.62 -2.85 -4.62
CA LEU A 150 -11.10 -4.11 -4.10
C LEU A 150 -9.70 -3.90 -3.54
N ARG A 151 -9.47 -4.32 -2.30
CA ARG A 151 -8.14 -4.39 -1.68
C ARG A 151 -7.91 -5.76 -1.08
N PHE A 152 -6.79 -6.37 -1.43
CA PHE A 152 -6.38 -7.65 -0.87
C PHE A 152 -4.88 -7.73 -0.60
N LEU A 153 -4.50 -8.56 0.36
CA LEU A 153 -3.12 -8.85 0.71
C LEU A 153 -2.82 -10.30 0.39
N SER A 154 -1.64 -10.53 -0.19
CA SER A 154 -1.10 -11.85 -0.46
C SER A 154 0.22 -12.02 0.27
N VAL A 155 0.35 -13.05 1.10
CA VAL A 155 1.56 -13.32 1.89
C VAL A 155 2.28 -14.52 1.28
N GLY A 156 3.58 -14.39 1.06
CA GLY A 156 4.39 -15.43 0.46
C GLY A 156 5.87 -15.31 0.81
N GLN A 157 6.69 -15.98 0.01
CA GLN A 157 8.14 -16.01 0.16
C GLN A 157 8.82 -15.16 -0.91
N ALA A 158 10.00 -14.67 -0.60
CA ALA A 158 10.84 -13.91 -1.49
C ALA A 158 12.26 -14.46 -1.57
N ARG A 159 12.85 -14.28 -2.74
CA ARG A 159 14.28 -14.42 -2.97
C ARG A 159 14.79 -13.10 -3.55
N LEU A 160 15.64 -12.41 -2.80
CA LEU A 160 16.23 -11.14 -3.22
C LEU A 160 17.70 -11.33 -3.51
N THR A 161 18.13 -11.02 -4.74
CA THR A 161 19.53 -11.00 -5.13
C THR A 161 20.02 -9.56 -5.18
N LEU A 162 21.08 -9.26 -4.43
CA LEU A 162 21.71 -7.95 -4.34
C LEU A 162 23.23 -8.15 -4.32
N ASP A 163 23.93 -7.50 -5.26
CA ASP A 163 25.38 -7.65 -5.44
C ASP A 163 25.83 -9.12 -5.47
N GLU A 164 25.15 -9.93 -6.31
CA GLU A 164 25.42 -11.38 -6.49
C GLU A 164 25.12 -12.26 -5.27
N LYS A 165 24.70 -11.67 -4.15
CA LYS A 165 24.27 -12.41 -2.95
C LYS A 165 22.77 -12.57 -2.95
N THR A 166 22.34 -13.81 -2.70
CA THR A 166 20.93 -14.16 -2.62
C THR A 166 20.50 -14.30 -1.17
N PHE A 167 19.39 -13.66 -0.81
CA PHE A 167 18.79 -13.68 0.52
C PHE A 167 17.37 -14.26 0.43
N ALA A 168 16.98 -15.02 1.44
CA ALA A 168 15.61 -15.45 1.63
C ALA A 168 14.84 -14.35 2.37
N GLY A 169 13.56 -14.20 2.05
CA GLY A 169 12.72 -13.23 2.73
C GLY A 169 11.28 -13.67 2.80
N GLN A 170 10.55 -13.04 3.70
CA GLN A 170 9.11 -13.06 3.77
C GLN A 170 8.55 -11.87 2.98
N ALA A 171 7.44 -12.05 2.28
CA ALA A 171 6.83 -11.01 1.48
C ALA A 171 5.34 -10.85 1.76
N VAL A 172 4.87 -9.61 1.65
CA VAL A 172 3.45 -9.31 1.49
C VAL A 172 3.26 -8.37 0.31
N VAL A 173 2.23 -8.66 -0.48
CA VAL A 173 1.79 -7.84 -1.62
C VAL A 173 0.40 -7.33 -1.32
N ASP A 174 0.27 -6.02 -1.10
CA ASP A 174 -1.01 -5.32 -0.90
C ASP A 174 -1.42 -4.68 -2.22
N LYS A 175 -2.50 -5.18 -2.82
CA LYS A 175 -3.02 -4.72 -4.10
C LYS A 175 -4.35 -4.02 -3.91
N VAL A 176 -4.49 -2.89 -4.57
CA VAL A 176 -5.71 -2.10 -4.67
C VAL A 176 -6.04 -1.94 -6.14
N ALA A 177 -7.27 -2.30 -6.49
CA ALA A 177 -7.89 -1.96 -7.76
C ALA A 177 -9.16 -1.16 -7.46
N SER A 178 -9.20 0.09 -7.92
CA SER A 178 -10.34 0.99 -7.79
C SER A 178 -10.77 1.48 -9.15
N THR A 179 -12.08 1.44 -9.41
CA THR A 179 -12.65 2.12 -10.58
C THR A 179 -13.00 3.57 -10.27
N ASP A 180 -12.86 4.01 -9.00
CA ASP A 180 -13.15 5.37 -8.56
C ASP A 180 -12.00 5.95 -7.72
N VAL A 181 -11.27 6.91 -8.29
CA VAL A 181 -10.15 7.61 -7.61
C VAL A 181 -10.66 8.43 -6.43
N SER A 182 -11.89 8.95 -6.46
CA SER A 182 -12.42 9.75 -5.35
C SER A 182 -12.64 8.93 -4.09
N GLU A 183 -12.88 7.62 -4.24
CA GLU A 183 -13.01 6.65 -3.15
C GLU A 183 -11.66 6.03 -2.71
N SER A 184 -10.65 6.05 -3.59
CA SER A 184 -9.33 5.44 -3.31
C SER A 184 -8.21 6.42 -3.01
N SER A 185 -8.33 7.67 -3.47
CA SER A 185 -7.34 8.71 -3.25
C SER A 185 -7.67 9.54 -2.03
N ALA A 186 -6.61 9.93 -1.33
CA ALA A 186 -6.65 10.92 -0.26
C ALA A 186 -7.05 12.34 -0.74
N GLN A 187 -7.63 12.51 -1.94
CA GLN A 187 -8.08 13.82 -2.41
C GLN A 187 -9.19 14.35 -1.50
N GLY A 188 -8.80 15.25 -0.57
CA GLY A 188 -9.65 15.78 0.50
C GLY A 188 -9.33 15.26 1.91
N MET A 189 -8.36 14.35 2.06
CA MET A 189 -7.90 13.81 3.35
C MET A 189 -6.67 14.52 3.93
N ASP A 190 -6.04 15.43 3.18
CA ASP A 190 -4.84 16.19 3.59
C ASP A 190 -5.07 17.13 4.80
N HIS A 191 -6.33 17.27 5.23
CA HIS A 191 -6.73 18.08 6.39
C HIS A 191 -7.39 17.27 7.51
N ILE A 192 -7.43 15.94 7.39
CA ILE A 192 -8.02 15.08 8.42
C ILE A 192 -6.98 14.86 9.50
N ARG A 193 -7.20 15.45 10.68
CA ARG A 193 -6.46 15.09 11.88
C ARG A 193 -6.65 13.61 12.16
N ARG A 194 -5.58 12.84 12.23
CA ARG A 194 -5.64 11.40 12.41
C ARG A 194 -4.32 10.86 12.94
N THR A 195 -4.40 9.72 13.61
CA THR A 195 -3.26 8.86 13.88
C THR A 195 -3.47 7.55 13.12
N ASN A 196 -2.49 7.14 12.32
CA ASN A 196 -2.50 5.88 11.59
C ASN A 196 -1.33 5.00 12.00
N HIS A 197 -1.60 3.71 12.11
CA HIS A 197 -0.62 2.66 12.31
C HIS A 197 -0.80 1.61 11.22
N SER A 198 0.27 1.24 10.53
CA SER A 198 0.24 0.12 9.58
C SER A 198 1.49 -0.72 9.77
N LEU A 199 1.32 -1.95 10.25
CA LEU A 199 2.39 -2.87 10.61
C LEU A 199 2.22 -4.18 9.82
N MET A 200 3.30 -4.66 9.23
CA MET A 200 3.36 -5.94 8.51
C MET A 200 4.55 -6.72 9.03
N LEU A 201 4.28 -7.78 9.79
CA LEU A 201 5.26 -8.40 10.69
C LEU A 201 5.31 -9.91 10.49
N TRP A 202 6.50 -10.48 10.68
CA TRP A 202 6.74 -11.93 10.71
C TRP A 202 7.48 -12.32 11.97
N ASP A 203 7.03 -13.39 12.63
CA ASP A 203 7.75 -13.99 13.74
C ASP A 203 8.73 -15.09 13.30
N GLU A 204 9.59 -15.53 14.22
CA GLU A 204 10.57 -16.62 13.97
C GLU A 204 9.91 -17.98 13.63
N ALA A 205 8.59 -18.12 13.81
CA ALA A 205 7.82 -19.29 13.38
C ALA A 205 7.11 -19.05 12.03
N HIS A 206 7.50 -18.00 11.31
CA HIS A 206 6.94 -17.56 10.03
C HIS A 206 5.47 -17.14 10.08
N ASN A 207 4.87 -16.91 11.25
CA ASN A 207 3.51 -16.37 11.32
C ASN A 207 3.51 -14.91 10.86
N PHE A 208 2.53 -14.55 10.03
CA PHE A 208 2.35 -13.18 9.58
C PHE A 208 1.30 -12.45 10.41
N TYR A 209 1.58 -11.20 10.77
CA TYR A 209 0.67 -10.28 11.43
C TYR A 209 0.56 -8.98 10.62
N GLY A 210 -0.62 -8.70 10.08
CA GLY A 210 -0.93 -7.42 9.44
C GLY A 210 -1.85 -6.61 10.37
N ILE A 211 -1.40 -5.45 10.85
CA ILE A 211 -2.17 -4.61 11.78
C ILE A 211 -2.32 -3.24 11.14
N ASP A 212 -3.56 -2.78 10.99
CA ASP A 212 -3.86 -1.46 10.47
C ASP A 212 -4.91 -0.80 11.36
N GLN A 213 -4.61 0.39 11.82
CA GLN A 213 -5.51 1.16 12.68
C GLN A 213 -5.46 2.63 12.30
N SER A 214 -6.64 3.23 12.22
CA SER A 214 -6.81 4.67 12.15
C SER A 214 -7.62 5.17 13.34
N ILE A 215 -7.20 6.30 13.89
CA ILE A 215 -7.90 7.02 14.94
C ILE A 215 -8.17 8.42 14.40
N VAL A 216 -9.43 8.84 14.42
CA VAL A 216 -9.83 10.19 14.03
C VAL A 216 -10.52 10.84 15.23
N PRO A 217 -9.94 11.90 15.84
CA PRO A 217 -10.45 12.49 17.07
C PRO A 217 -11.72 13.32 16.88
N THR A 218 -12.17 13.54 15.65
CA THR A 218 -13.36 14.32 15.34
C THR A 218 -14.65 13.52 15.59
N PRO A 219 -15.69 14.08 16.24
CA PRO A 219 -16.92 13.35 16.59
C PRO A 219 -17.71 12.75 15.43
N ASN A 220 -17.62 13.34 14.23
CA ASN A 220 -18.29 12.88 13.01
C ASN A 220 -17.31 12.94 11.83
N PRO A 221 -16.32 12.05 11.79
CA PRO A 221 -15.28 12.16 10.80
C PRO A 221 -15.80 11.70 9.44
N ARG A 222 -15.46 12.43 8.38
CA ARG A 222 -15.74 11.99 7.00
C ARG A 222 -15.07 10.64 6.70
N TYR A 223 -13.90 10.41 7.31
CA TYR A 223 -13.20 9.14 7.30
C TYR A 223 -13.43 8.42 8.63
N PRO A 224 -14.24 7.35 8.68
CA PRO A 224 -14.49 6.64 9.93
C PRO A 224 -13.20 5.96 10.42
N PRO A 225 -12.90 6.02 11.74
CA PRO A 225 -11.79 5.27 12.29
C PRO A 225 -12.01 3.76 12.10
N HIS A 226 -10.93 3.01 11.94
CA HIS A 226 -11.00 1.57 11.74
C HIS A 226 -9.86 0.87 12.45
N CYS A 227 -10.05 -0.43 12.70
CA CYS A 227 -8.98 -1.32 13.10
C CYS A 227 -9.22 -2.66 12.40
N TRP A 228 -8.19 -3.21 11.78
CA TRP A 228 -8.20 -4.60 11.37
C TRP A 228 -6.86 -5.24 11.68
N VAL A 229 -6.92 -6.54 11.95
CA VAL A 229 -5.76 -7.39 12.22
C VAL A 229 -5.89 -8.65 11.39
N LEU A 230 -4.82 -9.04 10.72
CA LEU A 230 -4.71 -10.24 9.91
C LEU A 230 -3.65 -11.14 10.53
N LEU A 231 -3.94 -12.44 10.63
CA LEU A 231 -3.01 -13.46 11.08
C LEU A 231 -2.99 -14.62 10.10
N LYS A 232 -1.82 -14.92 9.54
CA LYS A 232 -1.54 -16.21 8.86
C LYS A 232 -0.69 -17.04 9.83
N ASP A 233 -1.34 -17.99 10.50
CA ASP A 233 -0.70 -18.92 11.42
C ASP A 233 -0.20 -20.12 10.63
N HIS A 234 1.11 -20.16 10.37
CA HIS A 234 1.73 -21.21 9.57
C HIS A 234 1.71 -22.56 10.30
N ALA A 235 1.86 -22.55 11.63
CA ALA A 235 1.85 -23.80 12.42
C ALA A 235 0.46 -24.45 12.41
N LYS A 236 -0.61 -23.65 12.41
CA LYS A 236 -2.00 -24.14 12.37
C LYS A 236 -2.59 -24.23 10.96
N GLY A 237 -1.88 -23.73 9.93
CA GLY A 237 -2.40 -23.64 8.57
C GLY A 237 -3.68 -22.81 8.47
N SER A 238 -3.79 -21.72 9.23
CA SER A 238 -5.03 -20.95 9.37
C SER A 238 -4.85 -19.46 9.07
N LEU A 239 -5.88 -18.87 8.48
CA LEU A 239 -6.00 -17.44 8.23
C LEU A 239 -7.11 -16.88 9.12
N ARG A 240 -6.83 -15.78 9.84
CA ARG A 240 -7.81 -15.14 10.71
C ARG A 240 -7.78 -13.62 10.55
N LYS A 241 -8.95 -13.00 10.64
CA LYS A 241 -9.15 -11.56 10.59
C LYS A 241 -9.90 -11.08 11.84
N GLY A 242 -9.34 -10.10 12.54
CA GLY A 242 -9.97 -9.39 13.64
C GLY A 242 -10.24 -7.93 13.27
N PHE A 243 -11.15 -7.28 13.97
CA PHE A 243 -11.52 -5.87 13.74
C PHE A 243 -11.27 -4.97 14.96
N LYS A 244 -10.45 -5.45 15.90
CA LYS A 244 -10.11 -4.74 17.13
C LYS A 244 -8.75 -5.19 17.64
N ALA A 245 -7.94 -4.21 18.02
CA ALA A 245 -6.70 -4.36 18.76
C ALA A 245 -6.59 -3.22 19.77
N ASN A 246 -5.96 -3.48 20.91
CA ASN A 246 -5.58 -2.44 21.85
C ASN A 246 -4.15 -2.02 21.50
N VAL A 247 -3.97 -0.87 20.85
CA VAL A 247 -2.66 -0.35 20.45
C VAL A 247 -2.32 0.83 21.34
N GLN A 248 -1.18 0.74 22.02
CA GLN A 248 -0.58 1.82 22.80
C GLN A 248 0.77 2.17 22.20
N VAL A 249 1.01 3.47 22.00
CA VAL A 249 2.25 3.95 21.39
C VAL A 249 2.90 4.98 22.30
N ASN A 250 4.11 4.70 22.74
CA ASN A 250 4.96 5.70 23.36
C ASN A 250 5.65 6.51 22.26
N LYS A 251 5.74 7.83 22.45
CA LYS A 251 6.39 8.75 21.51
C LYS A 251 7.55 9.46 22.20
N ASP A 252 8.54 9.87 21.42
CA ASP A 252 9.58 10.79 21.87
C ASP A 252 9.03 12.25 21.92
N PRO A 253 9.81 13.23 22.40
CA PRO A 253 9.38 14.63 22.42
C PRO A 253 9.08 15.25 21.05
N LEU A 254 9.55 14.64 19.96
CA LEU A 254 9.30 15.08 18.57
C LEU A 254 8.04 14.42 17.97
N GLY A 255 7.35 13.56 18.73
CA GLY A 255 6.17 12.82 18.26
C GLY A 255 6.50 11.53 17.52
N THR A 256 7.77 11.13 17.43
CA THR A 256 8.20 9.89 16.79
C THR A 256 7.87 8.70 17.69
N PRO A 257 7.23 7.64 17.18
CA PRO A 257 6.90 6.49 18.01
C PRO A 257 8.17 5.71 18.39
N THR A 258 8.33 5.44 19.68
CA THR A 258 9.48 4.74 20.27
C THR A 258 9.16 3.30 20.68
N LEU A 259 7.90 3.02 21.00
CA LEU A 259 7.44 1.70 21.44
C LEU A 259 5.96 1.51 21.08
N TRP A 260 5.63 0.40 20.43
CA TRP A 260 4.26 -0.11 20.36
C TRP A 260 4.07 -1.23 21.38
N LYS A 261 2.94 -1.20 22.07
CA LYS A 261 2.37 -2.33 22.80
C LYS A 261 1.01 -2.63 22.21
N ILE A 262 0.84 -3.83 21.66
CA ILE A 262 -0.37 -4.21 20.94
C ILE A 262 -0.92 -5.49 21.52
N GLU A 263 -2.20 -5.51 21.85
CA GLU A 263 -2.91 -6.71 22.28
C GLU A 263 -4.04 -7.02 21.31
N ILE A 264 -4.10 -8.27 20.84
CA ILE A 264 -5.10 -8.73 19.88
C ILE A 264 -5.96 -9.83 20.53
N PRO A 265 -7.00 -9.46 21.30
CA PRO A 265 -7.72 -10.42 22.12
C PRO A 265 -8.41 -11.55 21.31
N TYR A 266 -8.81 -11.26 20.06
CA TYR A 266 -9.60 -12.20 19.24
C TYR A 266 -8.76 -13.22 18.44
N LEU A 267 -7.42 -13.13 18.47
CA LEU A 267 -6.53 -13.99 17.68
C LEU A 267 -5.63 -14.87 18.56
N ASP A 268 -6.20 -15.49 19.62
CA ASP A 268 -5.48 -16.18 20.70
C ASP A 268 -4.69 -15.25 21.62
N GLY A 269 -5.09 -13.97 21.68
CA GLY A 269 -4.53 -12.99 22.61
C GLY A 269 -3.05 -12.61 22.43
N PRO A 270 -2.44 -12.60 21.22
CA PRO A 270 -1.05 -12.23 21.09
C PRO A 270 -0.82 -10.80 21.58
N LYS A 271 0.29 -10.63 22.30
CA LYS A 271 0.79 -9.36 22.80
C LYS A 271 2.09 -9.04 22.11
N LEU A 272 2.12 -7.97 21.33
CA LEU A 272 3.32 -7.51 20.64
C LEU A 272 3.94 -6.32 21.37
N THR A 273 5.25 -6.35 21.51
CA THR A 273 6.06 -5.20 21.95
C THR A 273 7.08 -4.89 20.89
N LEU A 274 6.98 -3.73 20.23
CA LEU A 274 7.75 -3.40 19.02
C LEU A 274 8.45 -2.05 19.16
N LYS A 275 9.59 -1.87 18.49
CA LYS A 275 10.32 -0.60 18.38
C LYS A 275 10.79 -0.38 16.95
N PHE A 276 10.96 0.87 16.54
CA PHE A 276 11.69 1.17 15.31
C PHE A 276 13.16 0.81 15.47
N VAL A 277 13.71 0.12 14.48
CA VAL A 277 15.12 -0.29 14.43
C VAL A 277 15.84 0.19 13.17
N GLY A 278 15.10 0.66 12.17
CA GLY A 278 15.67 1.29 10.98
C GLY A 278 14.66 2.18 10.30
N GLU A 279 15.04 3.40 9.95
CA GLU A 279 14.14 4.37 9.34
C GLU A 279 14.24 4.34 7.80
N LEU A 280 13.09 4.33 7.12
CA LEU A 280 12.93 4.45 5.67
C LEU A 280 12.27 5.77 5.24
N SER A 281 11.70 6.50 6.20
CA SER A 281 10.93 7.75 6.07
C SER A 281 11.45 8.78 5.08
N ARG A 282 10.52 9.61 4.60
CA ARG A 282 10.75 10.99 4.13
C ARG A 282 10.03 11.92 5.10
N ALA A 283 10.38 13.21 5.11
CA ALA A 283 9.74 14.23 5.93
C ALA A 283 8.20 14.10 5.93
N GLY A 284 7.60 13.96 7.12
CA GLY A 284 6.15 13.87 7.32
C GLY A 284 5.63 12.51 7.80
N ASP A 285 6.23 11.40 7.36
CA ASP A 285 5.78 10.04 7.72
C ASP A 285 6.91 9.26 8.38
N VAL A 286 6.63 8.57 9.50
CA VAL A 286 7.62 7.68 10.11
C VAL A 286 7.39 6.27 9.60
N THR A 287 8.22 5.83 8.64
CA THR A 287 8.15 4.48 8.09
C THR A 287 9.50 3.78 8.19
N GLY A 288 9.50 2.47 8.32
CA GLY A 288 10.75 1.75 8.45
C GLY A 288 10.59 0.33 8.94
N ARG A 289 11.72 -0.19 9.41
CA ARG A 289 11.82 -1.50 10.01
C ARG A 289 11.49 -1.43 11.49
N VAL A 290 10.60 -2.32 11.92
CA VAL A 290 10.24 -2.51 13.31
C VAL A 290 10.64 -3.91 13.75
N ALA A 291 11.04 -4.04 15.01
CA ALA A 291 11.39 -5.32 15.61
C ALA A 291 10.98 -5.38 17.08
N GLY A 292 10.83 -6.58 17.59
CA GLY A 292 10.52 -6.81 19.00
C GLY A 292 10.08 -8.24 19.24
N GLU A 293 9.04 -8.41 20.05
CA GLU A 293 8.58 -9.73 20.49
C GLU A 293 7.05 -9.86 20.38
N VAL A 294 6.60 -11.09 20.13
CA VAL A 294 5.21 -11.51 20.27
C VAL A 294 5.12 -12.57 21.37
N GLN A 295 4.19 -12.38 22.31
CA GLN A 295 3.87 -13.33 23.36
C GLN A 295 2.45 -13.85 23.16
N ASP A 296 2.29 -15.17 23.07
CA ASP A 296 1.00 -15.85 23.03
C ASP A 296 1.04 -17.16 23.84
N GLY A 297 0.01 -18.01 23.72
CA GLY A 297 -0.04 -19.31 24.39
C GLY A 297 1.08 -20.30 23.97
N ARG A 298 1.85 -20.00 22.93
CA ARG A 298 2.99 -20.80 22.45
C ARG A 298 4.34 -20.26 22.96
N GLY A 299 4.34 -19.20 23.77
CA GLY A 299 5.54 -18.58 24.34
C GLY A 299 5.90 -17.25 23.69
N ILE A 300 7.14 -16.83 23.89
CA ILE A 300 7.70 -15.57 23.38
C ILE A 300 8.55 -15.87 22.15
N ARG A 301 8.36 -15.11 21.08
CA ARG A 301 9.14 -15.21 19.83
C ARG A 301 9.54 -13.83 19.36
N LYS A 302 10.68 -13.72 18.67
CA LYS A 302 11.02 -12.45 18.03
C LYS A 302 10.12 -12.22 16.82
N VAL A 303 9.87 -10.95 16.55
CA VAL A 303 9.07 -10.49 15.43
C VAL A 303 9.76 -9.30 14.77
N VAL A 304 9.72 -9.25 13.44
CA VAL A 304 10.34 -8.20 12.63
C VAL A 304 9.48 -7.89 11.42
N GLY A 305 9.56 -6.67 10.91
CA GLY A 305 8.96 -6.35 9.64
C GLY A 305 8.89 -4.86 9.38
N TYR A 306 7.84 -4.46 8.68
CA TYR A 306 7.58 -3.08 8.31
C TYR A 306 6.64 -2.41 9.30
N GLY A 307 6.93 -1.16 9.62
CA GLY A 307 6.02 -0.27 10.32
C GLY A 307 5.90 1.08 9.64
N SER A 308 4.68 1.60 9.63
CA SER A 308 4.34 2.96 9.22
C SER A 308 3.48 3.59 10.30
N TYR A 309 3.83 4.85 10.59
CA TYR A 309 3.15 5.68 11.55
C TYR A 309 3.03 7.10 10.99
N ASP A 310 1.80 7.60 11.00
CA ASP A 310 1.44 8.94 10.57
C ASP A 310 0.58 9.55 11.68
N ASP A 311 0.89 10.79 12.06
CA ASP A 311 0.24 11.49 13.16
C ASP A 311 0.05 12.96 12.84
N ILE A 312 -1.14 13.27 12.35
CA ILE A 312 -1.52 14.59 11.88
C ILE A 312 -2.46 15.17 12.93
N PHE A 313 -1.99 16.14 13.70
CA PHE A 313 -2.77 16.91 14.68
C PHE A 313 -2.72 18.41 14.40
#